data_AF-A0A9R1SE27-F1
#
_entry.id   AF-A0A9R1SE27-F1
#
_cell.length_a   1.000
_cell.length_b   1.000
_cell.length_c   1.000
_cell.angle_alpha   90.00
_cell.angle_beta   90.00
_cell.angle_gamma   90.00
#
_symmetry.space_group_name_H-M   'P 1'
#
loop_
_entity.id
_entity.type
_entity.pdbx_description
1 polymer ?
#
loop_
_entity_poly.entity_id
_entity_poly.type
_entity_poly.pdbx_seq_one_letter_code
_entity_poly.pdbx_strand_id
1 'polypeptide(L)'
;MAKGEPGKPKGKMSAYAYFVKTCREEHNKKNPGVTVNFSEFSKKCSERWKTMSPKEKTKFDDLAKQDKARYDQEMMSFNPGKKSRKQKKDPNAPRRPPSGFFLFCAEERPSIKAQHPSLGIGDVAKRLGEMWNNLSDSEKQPFLSKANKLKDKYQKRLSNLQNVQCSV
;
A
#
# COMPACT_ATOMS: atom_id res chain seq x y z
N MET A 1 0.15 -16.49 2.59
CA MET A 1 -0.09 -15.85 1.28
C MET A 1 1.04 -14.87 1.03
N ALA A 2 1.81 -15.06 -0.05
CA ALA A 2 2.94 -14.20 -0.36
C ALA A 2 2.48 -12.75 -0.53
N LYS A 3 3.02 -11.83 0.27
CA LYS A 3 2.82 -10.39 0.08
C LYS A 3 3.59 -10.01 -1.19
N GLY A 4 2.90 -10.02 -2.33
CA GLY A 4 3.46 -9.61 -3.61
C GLY A 4 3.92 -8.15 -3.58
N GLU A 5 4.87 -7.81 -4.45
CA GLU A 5 5.42 -6.46 -4.56
C GLU A 5 4.32 -5.41 -4.82
N PRO A 6 4.40 -4.23 -4.20
CA PRO A 6 3.39 -3.18 -4.35
C PRO A 6 3.31 -2.73 -5.82
N GLY A 7 2.16 -2.99 -6.44
CA GLY A 7 1.88 -2.63 -7.84
C GLY A 7 1.95 -3.80 -8.83
N LYS A 8 2.41 -4.99 -8.41
CA LYS A 8 2.37 -6.18 -9.27
C LYS A 8 0.92 -6.62 -9.52
N PRO A 9 0.52 -6.87 -10.79
CA PRO A 9 -0.76 -7.45 -11.14
C PRO A 9 -1.07 -8.70 -10.33
N LYS A 10 -2.32 -8.85 -9.87
CA LYS A 10 -2.74 -10.07 -9.17
C LYS A 10 -2.72 -11.23 -10.15
N GLY A 11 -2.13 -12.35 -9.71
CA GLY A 11 -1.98 -13.55 -10.54
C GLY A 11 -3.30 -14.07 -11.11
N LYS A 12 -3.22 -14.74 -12.25
CA LYS A 12 -4.37 -15.31 -12.93
C LYS A 12 -5.03 -16.43 -12.12
N MET A 13 -6.35 -16.41 -12.02
CA MET A 13 -7.20 -17.42 -11.40
C MET A 13 -7.59 -18.48 -12.42
N SER A 14 -7.56 -19.75 -12.01
CA SER A 14 -8.03 -20.88 -12.84
C SER A 14 -9.55 -21.02 -12.78
N ALA A 15 -10.11 -21.82 -13.70
CA ALA A 15 -11.55 -22.14 -13.71
C ALA A 15 -12.00 -22.72 -12.37
N TYR A 16 -11.21 -23.65 -11.81
CA TYR A 16 -11.46 -24.20 -10.48
C TYR A 16 -11.41 -23.15 -9.37
N ALA A 17 -10.49 -22.17 -9.43
CA ALA A 17 -10.42 -21.11 -8.43
C ALA A 17 -11.65 -20.19 -8.45
N TYR A 18 -12.17 -19.88 -9.64
CA TYR A 18 -13.46 -19.18 -9.77
C TYR A 18 -14.63 -20.00 -9.23
N PHE A 19 -14.65 -21.30 -9.51
CA PHE A 19 -15.66 -22.20 -8.98
C PHE A 19 -15.67 -22.29 -7.44
N VAL A 20 -14.49 -22.41 -6.83
CA VAL A 20 -14.35 -22.41 -5.37
C VAL A 20 -14.82 -21.08 -4.78
N LYS A 21 -14.53 -19.95 -5.45
CA LYS A 21 -15.03 -18.63 -5.05
C LYS A 21 -16.55 -18.57 -5.08
N THR A 22 -17.18 -19.03 -6.17
CA THR A 22 -18.65 -19.06 -6.27
C THR A 22 -19.27 -19.99 -5.25
N CYS A 23 -18.68 -21.16 -4.99
CA CYS A 23 -19.17 -22.06 -3.94
C CYS A 23 -19.11 -21.42 -2.55
N ARG A 24 -18.08 -20.60 -2.29
CA ARG A 24 -17.91 -19.92 -1.00
C ARG A 24 -18.92 -18.80 -0.82
N GLU A 25 -19.19 -18.03 -1.89
CA GLU A 25 -20.22 -16.99 -1.91
C GLU A 25 -21.62 -17.58 -1.72
N GLU A 26 -21.94 -18.68 -2.43
CA GLU A 26 -23.20 -19.40 -2.25
C GLU A 26 -23.36 -19.91 -0.80
N HIS A 27 -22.31 -20.48 -0.23
CA HIS A 27 -22.33 -20.96 1.15
C HIS A 27 -22.54 -19.81 2.14
N ASN A 28 -21.83 -18.70 1.98
CA ASN A 28 -21.97 -17.53 2.84
C ASN A 28 -23.36 -16.90 2.74
N LYS A 29 -23.97 -16.91 1.55
CA LYS A 29 -25.34 -16.41 1.34
C LYS A 29 -26.41 -17.32 1.96
N LYS A 30 -26.22 -18.64 1.88
CA LYS A 30 -27.16 -19.62 2.44
C LYS A 30 -27.02 -19.81 3.95
N ASN A 31 -25.81 -19.67 4.48
CA ASN A 31 -25.50 -19.81 5.90
C ASN A 31 -24.77 -18.56 6.42
N PRO A 32 -25.44 -17.40 6.47
CA PRO A 32 -24.83 -16.20 7.02
C PRO A 32 -24.46 -16.45 8.49
N GLY A 33 -23.18 -16.21 8.85
CA GLY A 33 -22.68 -16.36 10.23
C GLY A 33 -22.08 -17.73 10.57
N VAL A 34 -22.22 -18.75 9.72
CA VAL A 34 -21.57 -20.05 9.94
C VAL A 34 -20.15 -20.02 9.38
N THR A 35 -19.16 -20.19 10.27
CA THR A 35 -17.75 -20.28 9.90
C THR A 35 -17.49 -21.56 9.12
N VAL A 36 -17.08 -21.42 7.85
CA VAL A 36 -16.71 -22.56 6.99
C VAL A 36 -15.39 -23.19 7.43
N ASN A 37 -15.39 -24.49 7.74
CA ASN A 37 -14.16 -25.25 7.91
C ASN A 37 -13.49 -25.45 6.54
N PHE A 38 -12.29 -24.91 6.36
CA PHE A 38 -11.57 -24.94 5.08
C PHE A 38 -11.31 -26.35 4.56
N SER A 39 -11.01 -27.31 5.44
CA SER A 39 -10.71 -28.70 5.05
C SER A 39 -11.94 -29.39 4.46
N GLU A 40 -13.09 -29.26 5.14
CA GLU A 40 -14.36 -29.82 4.68
C GLU A 40 -14.87 -29.13 3.42
N PHE A 41 -14.76 -27.80 3.37
CA PHE A 41 -15.16 -27.01 2.21
C PHE A 41 -14.34 -27.35 0.96
N SER A 42 -13.03 -27.54 1.10
CA SER A 42 -12.14 -27.93 0.00
C SER A 42 -12.51 -29.30 -0.57
N LYS A 43 -12.82 -30.29 0.29
CA LYS A 43 -13.30 -31.61 -0.14
C LYS A 43 -14.63 -31.51 -0.91
N LYS A 44 -15.62 -30.79 -0.37
CA LYS A 44 -16.92 -30.57 -1.02
C LYS A 44 -16.78 -29.88 -2.39
N CYS A 45 -15.89 -28.88 -2.51
CA CYS A 45 -15.63 -28.23 -3.79
C CYS A 45 -14.98 -29.19 -4.80
N SER A 46 -14.03 -30.02 -4.38
CA SER A 46 -13.36 -30.98 -5.26
C SER A 46 -14.33 -32.03 -5.82
N GLU A 47 -15.19 -32.60 -4.96
CA GLU A 47 -16.24 -33.55 -5.36
C GLU A 47 -17.23 -32.91 -6.32
N ARG A 48 -17.76 -31.72 -5.97
CA ARG A 48 -18.71 -30.99 -6.83
C ARG A 48 -18.08 -30.64 -8.18
N TRP A 49 -16.82 -30.22 -8.21
CA TRP A 49 -16.12 -29.95 -9.47
C TRP A 49 -15.95 -31.20 -10.33
N LYS A 50 -15.69 -32.37 -9.74
CA LYS A 50 -15.60 -33.63 -10.50
C LYS A 50 -16.94 -34.01 -11.12
N THR A 51 -18.03 -33.88 -10.38
CA THR A 51 -19.39 -34.26 -10.84
C THR A 51 -20.08 -33.22 -11.70
N MET A 52 -19.56 -31.98 -11.77
CA MET A 52 -20.12 -30.94 -12.64
C MET A 52 -20.03 -31.28 -14.12
N SER A 53 -21.09 -30.93 -14.85
CA SER A 53 -21.19 -31.16 -16.29
C SER A 53 -20.21 -30.29 -17.08
N PRO A 54 -19.82 -30.71 -18.30
CA PRO A 54 -18.95 -29.89 -19.17
C PRO A 54 -19.52 -28.50 -19.43
N LYS A 55 -20.85 -28.38 -19.55
CA LYS A 55 -21.54 -27.09 -19.77
C LYS A 55 -21.37 -26.14 -18.58
N GLU A 56 -21.46 -26.64 -17.36
CA GLU A 56 -21.25 -25.83 -16.15
C GLU A 56 -19.78 -25.43 -15.99
N LYS A 57 -18.85 -26.33 -16.33
CA LYS A 57 -17.41 -26.05 -16.33
C LYS A 57 -17.03 -24.99 -17.35
N THR A 58 -17.69 -24.98 -18.52
CA THR A 58 -17.43 -24.00 -19.60
C THR A 58 -17.55 -22.56 -19.10
N LYS A 59 -18.54 -22.25 -18.25
CA LYS A 59 -18.68 -20.93 -17.63
C LYS A 59 -17.42 -20.51 -16.86
N PHE A 60 -16.82 -21.44 -16.12
CA PHE A 60 -15.62 -21.17 -15.34
C PHE A 60 -14.36 -21.15 -16.21
N ASP A 61 -14.32 -21.94 -17.27
CA ASP A 61 -13.25 -21.89 -18.26
C ASP A 61 -13.23 -20.54 -18.98
N ASP A 62 -14.38 -19.98 -19.33
CA ASP A 62 -14.48 -18.67 -19.96
C ASP A 62 -14.08 -17.54 -19.00
N LEU A 63 -14.44 -17.65 -17.71
CA LEU A 63 -13.94 -16.73 -16.68
C LEU A 63 -12.42 -16.81 -16.53
N ALA A 64 -11.84 -18.01 -16.58
CA ALA A 64 -10.39 -18.19 -16.52
C ALA A 64 -9.69 -17.62 -17.75
N LYS A 65 -10.28 -17.75 -18.95
CA LYS A 65 -9.78 -17.13 -20.19
C LYS A 65 -9.80 -15.60 -20.08
N GLN A 66 -10.90 -15.02 -19.60
CA GLN A 66 -11.01 -13.58 -19.37
C GLN A 66 -9.99 -13.08 -18.35
N ASP A 67 -9.80 -13.83 -17.25
CA ASP A 67 -8.82 -13.46 -16.23
C ASP A 67 -7.38 -13.56 -16.69
N LYS A 68 -7.09 -14.53 -17.57
CA LYS A 68 -5.81 -14.59 -18.28
C LYS A 68 -5.62 -13.33 -19.14
N ALA A 69 -6.63 -12.91 -19.91
CA ALA A 69 -6.54 -11.71 -20.72
C ALA A 69 -6.34 -10.43 -19.87
N ARG A 70 -7.07 -10.31 -18.75
CA ARG A 70 -6.87 -9.25 -17.75
C ARG A 70 -5.42 -9.25 -17.24
N TYR A 71 -4.92 -10.40 -16.79
CA TYR A 71 -3.56 -10.52 -16.27
C TYR A 71 -2.52 -10.15 -17.32
N ASP A 72 -2.67 -10.63 -18.56
CA ASP A 72 -1.75 -10.31 -19.65
C ASP A 72 -1.75 -8.80 -19.95
N GLN A 73 -2.91 -8.15 -20.01
CA GLN A 73 -3.04 -6.69 -20.19
C GLN A 73 -2.45 -5.88 -19.03
N GLU A 74 -2.74 -6.28 -17.79
CA GLU A 74 -2.18 -5.65 -16.60
C GLU A 74 -0.65 -5.82 -16.56
N MET A 75 -0.13 -6.98 -16.97
CA MET A 75 1.29 -7.27 -17.01
C MET A 75 2.00 -6.50 -18.14
N MET A 76 1.37 -6.33 -19.30
CA MET A 76 1.88 -5.46 -20.38
C MET A 76 2.02 -4.01 -19.92
N SER A 77 1.11 -3.54 -19.06
CA SER A 77 1.13 -2.20 -18.49
C SER A 77 1.99 -2.09 -17.22
N PHE A 78 2.40 -3.21 -16.63
CA PHE A 78 3.19 -3.26 -15.41
C PHE A 78 4.66 -3.01 -15.72
N ASN A 79 5.14 -1.84 -15.30
CA ASN A 79 6.55 -1.51 -15.36
C ASN A 79 7.18 -1.66 -13.95
N PRO A 80 7.93 -2.76 -13.68
CA PRO A 80 8.49 -3.04 -12.35
C PRO A 80 9.46 -1.96 -11.85
N GLY A 81 9.97 -1.08 -12.74
CA GLY A 81 10.83 0.05 -12.36
C GLY A 81 10.07 1.34 -11.97
N LYS A 82 8.79 1.47 -12.32
CA LYS A 82 7.97 2.64 -11.94
C LYS A 82 7.23 2.31 -10.65
N LYS A 83 7.86 2.57 -9.49
CA LYS A 83 7.12 2.86 -8.24
C LYS A 83 6.00 3.82 -8.64
N SER A 84 4.74 3.47 -8.34
CA SER A 84 3.59 4.28 -8.71
C SER A 84 3.92 5.76 -8.49
N ARG A 85 3.94 6.54 -9.58
CA ARG A 85 4.19 7.98 -9.47
C ARG A 85 3.11 8.47 -8.52
N LYS A 86 3.50 8.84 -7.30
CA LYS A 86 2.59 9.55 -6.38
C LYS A 86 1.89 10.59 -7.23
N GLN A 87 0.54 10.56 -7.26
CA GLN A 87 -0.25 11.57 -7.95
C GLN A 87 0.40 12.93 -7.74
N LYS A 88 0.60 13.68 -8.83
CA LYS A 88 1.10 15.05 -8.74
C LYS A 88 0.21 15.76 -7.73
N LYS A 89 0.77 16.13 -6.59
CA LYS A 89 0.01 16.83 -5.54
C LYS A 89 -0.49 18.12 -6.15
N ASP A 90 -1.77 18.43 -5.89
CA ASP A 90 -2.38 19.70 -6.25
C ASP A 90 -1.43 20.85 -5.86
N PRO A 91 -1.06 21.75 -6.79
CA PRO A 91 -0.21 22.91 -6.49
C PRO A 91 -0.74 23.77 -5.34
N ASN A 92 -2.05 23.78 -5.12
CA ASN A 92 -2.72 24.55 -4.08
C ASN A 92 -2.88 23.79 -2.75
N ALA A 93 -2.60 22.48 -2.72
CA ALA A 93 -2.66 21.72 -1.48
C ALA A 93 -1.55 22.15 -0.51
N PRO A 94 -1.86 22.37 0.79
CA PRO A 94 -0.84 22.64 1.79
C PRO A 94 0.26 21.58 1.77
N ARG A 95 1.53 22.01 1.85
CA ARG A 95 2.67 21.09 1.95
C ARG A 95 2.72 20.45 3.33
N ARG A 96 2.95 19.14 3.37
CA ARG A 96 3.09 18.41 4.64
C ARG A 96 4.28 18.96 5.44
N PRO A 97 4.15 19.13 6.76
CA PRO A 97 5.22 19.64 7.59
C PRO A 97 6.37 18.60 7.70
N PRO A 98 7.61 19.06 7.93
CA PRO A 98 8.74 18.16 8.20
C PRO A 98 8.55 17.40 9.51
N SER A 99 9.07 16.17 9.57
CA SER A 99 9.13 15.39 10.82
C SER A 99 10.26 15.86 11.72
N GLY A 100 10.29 15.40 12.99
CA GLY A 100 11.35 15.75 13.94
C GLY A 100 12.75 15.40 13.40
N PHE A 101 12.90 14.24 12.77
CA PHE A 101 14.14 13.85 12.09
C PHE A 101 14.54 14.84 10.99
N PHE A 102 13.60 15.28 10.14
CA PHE A 102 13.92 16.23 9.08
C PHE A 102 14.27 17.62 9.61
N LEU A 103 13.71 18.02 10.74
CA LEU A 103 14.11 19.26 11.44
C LEU A 103 15.53 19.14 11.97
N PHE A 104 15.87 18.02 12.61
CA PHE A 104 17.22 17.72 13.05
C PHE A 104 18.22 17.71 11.88
N CYS A 105 17.90 17.01 10.79
CA CYS A 105 18.73 17.02 9.60
C CYS A 105 18.91 18.42 9.02
N ALA A 106 17.90 19.29 9.08
CA ALA A 106 18.02 20.64 8.56
C ALA A 106 19.01 21.50 9.38
N GLU A 107 19.02 21.31 10.70
CA GLU A 107 19.94 22.01 11.62
C GLU A 107 21.38 21.44 11.53
N GLU A 108 21.54 20.12 11.44
CA GLU A 108 22.87 19.46 11.49
C GLU A 108 23.56 19.29 10.12
N ARG A 109 22.80 19.21 9.02
CA ARG A 109 23.37 19.07 7.68
C ARG A 109 24.41 20.15 7.31
N PRO A 110 24.24 21.45 7.60
CA PRO A 110 25.27 22.44 7.31
C PRO A 110 26.57 22.18 8.08
N SER A 111 26.48 21.76 9.35
CA SER A 111 27.64 21.42 10.19
C SER A 111 28.43 20.25 9.60
N ILE A 112 27.75 19.15 9.26
CA ILE A 112 28.40 17.97 8.67
C ILE A 112 28.99 18.27 7.30
N LYS A 113 28.29 19.08 6.48
CA LYS A 113 28.80 19.48 5.16
C LYS A 113 30.03 20.39 5.27
N ALA A 114 30.09 21.25 6.30
CA ALA A 114 31.26 22.08 6.55
C ALA A 114 32.47 21.25 7.01
N GLN A 115 32.26 20.25 7.87
CA GLN A 115 33.30 19.34 8.33
C GLN A 115 33.77 18.37 7.23
N HIS A 116 32.86 18.01 6.31
CA HIS A 116 33.12 17.06 5.25
C HIS A 116 32.60 17.55 3.90
N PRO A 117 33.24 18.57 3.30
CA PRO A 117 32.78 19.20 2.06
C PRO A 117 32.85 18.28 0.84
N SER A 118 33.67 17.22 0.90
CA SER A 118 33.81 16.19 -0.14
C SER A 118 32.74 15.11 -0.11
N LEU A 119 31.97 14.99 0.99
CA LEU A 119 30.94 13.95 1.09
C LEU A 119 29.72 14.29 0.23
N GLY A 120 29.25 13.29 -0.50
CA GLY A 120 28.00 13.36 -1.24
C GLY A 120 26.80 13.53 -0.32
N ILE A 121 25.72 14.12 -0.85
CA ILE A 121 24.48 14.35 -0.11
C ILE A 121 23.93 13.04 0.51
N GLY A 122 24.11 11.92 -0.19
CA GLY A 122 23.70 10.60 0.29
C GLY A 122 24.46 10.15 1.54
N ASP A 123 25.77 10.38 1.60
CA ASP A 123 26.59 9.95 2.74
C ASP A 123 26.41 10.87 3.95
N VAL A 124 26.18 12.17 3.72
CA VAL A 124 25.75 13.10 4.77
C VAL A 124 24.40 12.66 5.37
N ALA A 125 23.45 12.23 4.54
CA ALA A 125 22.16 11.75 5.01
C ALA A 125 22.26 10.45 5.83
N LYS A 126 23.16 9.52 5.45
CA LYS A 126 23.41 8.30 6.25
C LYS A 126 23.94 8.65 7.64
N ARG A 127 24.96 9.52 7.72
CA ARG A 127 25.52 9.96 9.02
C ARG A 127 24.47 10.64 9.90
N LEU A 128 23.63 11.51 9.33
CA LEU A 128 22.53 12.13 10.08
C LEU A 128 21.54 11.11 10.61
N GLY A 129 21.25 10.04 9.85
CA GLY A 129 20.41 8.93 10.29
C GLY A 129 21.00 8.20 11.49
N GLU A 130 22.29 7.89 11.45
CA GLU A 130 23.02 7.25 12.56
C GLU A 130 23.04 8.13 13.80
N MET A 131 23.36 9.42 13.65
CA MET A 131 23.33 10.40 14.75
C MET A 131 21.95 10.46 15.39
N TRP A 132 20.88 10.58 14.59
CA TRP A 132 19.53 10.61 15.11
C TRP A 132 19.17 9.33 15.87
N ASN A 133 19.59 8.16 15.40
CA ASN A 133 19.32 6.91 16.13
C ASN A 133 20.04 6.87 17.49
N ASN A 134 21.25 7.43 17.56
CA ASN A 134 22.06 7.48 18.77
C ASN A 134 21.65 8.58 19.77
N LEU A 135 20.90 9.60 19.34
CA LEU A 135 20.37 10.63 20.25
C LEU A 135 19.42 10.01 21.28
N SER A 136 19.49 10.50 22.52
CA SER A 136 18.54 10.15 23.58
C SER A 136 17.15 10.71 23.29
N ASP A 137 16.14 10.16 23.94
CA ASP A 137 14.76 10.66 23.79
C ASP A 137 14.65 12.12 24.22
N SER A 138 15.40 12.55 25.23
CA SER A 138 15.48 13.95 25.70
C SER A 138 16.01 14.90 24.63
N GLU A 139 17.02 14.48 23.87
CA GLU A 139 17.58 15.27 22.76
C GLU A 139 16.65 15.29 21.54
N LYS A 140 15.88 14.21 21.34
CA LYS A 140 14.84 14.13 20.30
C LYS A 140 13.60 14.97 20.64
N GLN A 141 13.24 15.10 21.93
CA GLN A 141 12.05 15.81 22.39
C GLN A 141 11.84 17.20 21.76
N PRO A 142 12.83 18.13 21.74
CA PRO A 142 12.63 19.44 21.15
C PRO A 142 12.26 19.37 19.67
N PHE A 143 12.88 18.46 18.91
CA PHE A 143 12.58 18.26 17.48
C PHE A 143 11.21 17.63 17.27
N LEU A 144 10.83 16.64 18.09
CA LEU A 144 9.51 16.01 18.04
C LEU A 144 8.41 17.00 18.42
N SER A 145 8.63 17.82 19.45
CA SER A 145 7.69 18.87 19.87
C SER A 145 7.52 19.95 18.80
N LYS A 146 8.63 20.44 18.20
CA LYS A 146 8.60 21.35 17.05
C LYS A 146 7.79 20.73 15.89
N ALA A 147 8.03 19.46 15.56
CA ALA A 147 7.31 18.75 14.49
C ALA A 147 5.81 18.59 14.76
N ASN A 148 5.43 18.26 16.01
CA ASN A 148 4.04 18.17 16.43
C ASN A 148 3.32 19.51 16.30
N LYS A 149 3.94 20.61 16.76
CA LYS A 149 3.37 21.97 16.57
C LYS A 149 3.15 22.33 15.10
N LEU A 150 4.07 21.94 14.21
CA LEU A 150 3.92 22.15 12.77
C LEU A 150 2.81 21.26 12.17
N LYS A 151 2.69 20.02 12.66
CA LYS A 151 1.61 19.10 12.31
C LYS A 151 0.25 19.65 12.69
N ASP A 152 0.10 20.20 13.89
CA ASP A 152 -1.16 20.79 14.36
C ASP A 152 -1.56 22.02 13.54
N LYS A 153 -0.60 22.91 13.23
CA LYS A 153 -0.83 24.05 12.33
C LYS A 153 -1.29 23.59 10.94
N TYR A 154 -0.68 22.54 10.40
CA TYR A 154 -1.05 21.96 9.13
C TYR A 154 -2.46 21.32 9.17
N GLN A 155 -2.79 20.59 10.23
CA GLN A 155 -4.10 19.98 10.45
C GLN A 155 -5.20 21.06 10.49
N LYS A 156 -4.97 22.15 11.24
CA LYS A 156 -5.89 23.31 11.28
C LYS A 156 -6.07 23.94 9.91
N ARG A 157 -4.99 24.13 9.15
CA ARG A 157 -5.06 24.68 7.78
C ARG A 157 -5.85 23.77 6.83
N LEU A 158 -5.65 22.45 6.92
CA LEU A 158 -6.44 21.50 6.13
C LEU A 158 -7.92 21.53 6.49
N SER A 159 -8.24 21.56 7.80
CA SER A 159 -9.62 21.66 8.26
C SER A 159 -10.30 22.93 7.77
N ASN A 160 -9.60 24.07 7.80
CA ASN A 160 -10.13 25.33 7.30
C ASN A 160 -10.37 25.29 5.78
N LEU A 161 -9.46 24.69 5.01
CA LEU A 161 -9.64 24.56 3.55
C LEU A 161 -10.81 23.63 3.19
N GLN A 162 -11.00 22.56 3.96
CA GLN A 162 -12.14 21.65 3.77
C GLN A 162 -13.48 22.34 4.07
N ASN A 163 -13.52 23.19 5.11
CA ASN A 163 -14.73 23.97 5.45
C ASN A 163 -15.06 25.04 4.39
N VAL A 164 -14.03 25.68 3.79
CA VAL A 164 -14.23 26.66 2.72
C VAL A 164 -14.73 26.00 1.43
N GLN A 165 -14.26 24.80 1.08
CA GLN A 165 -14.74 24.08 -0.11
C GLN A 165 -16.17 23.51 0.02
N CYS A 166 -16.71 23.35 1.23
CA CYS A 166 -18.10 22.93 1.44
C CYS A 166 -19.10 24.10 1.52
N SER A 167 -18.63 25.34 1.49
CA SER A 167 -19.47 26.56 1.63
C SER A 167 -19.63 27.33 0.31
N VAL A 168 -19.20 26.77 -0.82
CA VAL A 168 -19.34 27.29 -2.20
C VAL A 168 -20.04 26.24 -3.02
#